data_AF-A0A6N2CUP9-F1
#
_entry.id   AF-A0A6N2CUP9-F1
#
_cell.length_a   1.000
_cell.length_b   1.000
_cell.length_c   1.000
_cell.angle_alpha   90.00
_cell.angle_beta   90.00
_cell.angle_gamma   90.00
#
_symmetry.space_group_name_H-M   'P 1'
#
loop_
_entity.id
_entity.type
_entity.pdbx_description
1 polymer ?
#
loop_
_entity_poly.entity_id
_entity_poly.type
_entity_poly.pdbx_seq_one_letter_code
_entity_poly.pdbx_strand_id
1 'polypeptide(L)'
;MVKLYKFFTKYGQLFAIGLGGLIALIYFFSINAGIDQFEVMSDEEQFESTIFDFGLNAAIYLVIICAIIAAAFGIWFLVREPKKSVKFIAGLIAVLIIGLITYSTADSGFDTAMAATLERFDITEGVSKFVSAGLTTTLILGGIAALSIIVAEVYNLIKN
;
A
#
# COMPACT_ATOMS: atom_id res chain seq x y z
N MET A 1 25.21 9.56 -19.71
CA MET A 1 24.24 9.60 -18.59
C MET A 1 22.96 10.39 -18.89
N VAL A 2 23.01 11.57 -19.50
CA VAL A 2 21.81 12.41 -19.79
C VAL A 2 20.75 11.73 -20.68
N LYS A 3 21.16 10.92 -21.67
CA LYS A 3 20.22 10.20 -22.56
C LYS A 3 19.44 9.10 -21.84
N LEU A 4 20.09 8.36 -20.93
CA LEU A 4 19.47 7.28 -20.16
C LEU A 4 18.51 7.83 -19.10
N TYR A 5 18.93 8.89 -18.40
CA TYR A 5 18.06 9.60 -17.46
C TYR A 5 16.78 10.10 -18.15
N LYS A 6 16.91 10.76 -19.31
CA LYS A 6 15.75 11.25 -20.09
C LYS A 6 14.81 10.13 -20.55
N PHE A 7 15.35 8.95 -20.83
CA PHE A 7 14.56 7.77 -21.21
C PHE A 7 13.74 7.25 -20.03
N PHE A 8 14.35 7.05 -18.87
CA PHE A 8 13.64 6.60 -17.67
C PHE A 8 12.66 7.63 -17.12
N THR A 9 12.95 8.93 -17.23
CA THR A 9 11.99 9.97 -16.82
C THR A 9 10.81 10.07 -17.78
N LYS A 10 10.98 9.77 -19.07
CA LYS A 10 9.91 9.83 -20.08
C LYS A 10 9.01 8.60 -20.05
N TYR A 11 9.57 7.42 -19.82
CA TYR A 11 8.85 6.15 -19.86
C TYR A 11 8.69 5.48 -18.49
N GLY A 12 9.07 6.14 -17.39
CA GLY A 12 9.03 5.56 -16.04
C GLY A 12 7.66 5.03 -15.64
N GLN A 13 6.59 5.74 -15.99
CA GLN A 13 5.21 5.29 -15.74
C GLN A 13 4.86 4.05 -16.57
N LEU A 14 5.32 3.97 -17.82
CA LEU A 14 5.12 2.78 -18.67
C LEU A 14 5.84 1.56 -18.09
N PHE A 15 7.06 1.73 -17.57
CA PHE A 15 7.80 0.66 -16.89
C PHE A 15 7.12 0.23 -15.59
N ALA A 16 6.59 1.16 -14.79
CA ALA A 16 5.87 0.83 -13.57
C ALA A 16 4.60 0.01 -13.85
N ILE A 17 3.80 0.45 -14.81
CA ILE A 17 2.59 -0.26 -15.25
C ILE A 17 2.96 -1.61 -15.88
N GLY A 18 4.00 -1.65 -16.72
CA GLY A 18 4.45 -2.87 -17.37
C GLY A 18 4.97 -3.91 -16.38
N LEU A 19 5.78 -3.51 -15.41
CA LEU A 19 6.30 -4.41 -14.36
C LEU A 19 5.16 -4.91 -13.47
N GLY A 20 4.27 -4.02 -13.02
CA GLY A 20 3.11 -4.41 -12.21
C GLY A 20 2.17 -5.35 -12.96
N GLY A 21 1.86 -5.04 -14.22
CA GLY A 21 1.04 -5.87 -15.09
C GLY A 21 1.68 -7.24 -15.34
N LEU A 22 2.99 -7.31 -15.54
CA LEU A 22 3.71 -8.58 -15.72
C LEU A 22 3.67 -9.45 -14.46
N ILE A 23 3.88 -8.87 -13.28
CA ILE A 23 3.77 -9.60 -12.00
C ILE A 23 2.34 -10.10 -11.79
N ALA A 24 1.33 -9.26 -12.07
CA ALA A 24 -0.07 -9.64 -11.98
C ALA A 24 -0.42 -10.79 -12.95
N LEU A 25 0.10 -10.76 -14.18
CA LEU A 25 -0.09 -11.83 -15.16
C LEU A 25 0.55 -13.13 -14.70
N ILE A 26 1.80 -13.09 -14.20
CA ILE A 26 2.48 -14.30 -13.70
C ILE A 26 1.69 -14.89 -12.52
N TYR A 27 1.25 -14.06 -11.59
CA TYR A 27 0.42 -14.50 -10.47
C TYR A 27 -0.90 -15.13 -10.94
N PHE A 28 -1.59 -14.49 -11.90
CA PHE A 28 -2.81 -15.02 -12.47
C PHE A 28 -2.61 -16.40 -13.10
N PHE A 29 -1.57 -16.58 -13.93
CA PHE A 29 -1.28 -17.89 -14.52
C PHE A 29 -0.83 -18.92 -13.49
N SER A 30 -0.07 -18.51 -12.47
CA SER A 30 0.35 -19.38 -11.36
C SER A 30 -0.84 -19.96 -10.60
N ILE A 31 -1.86 -19.13 -10.32
CA ILE A 31 -3.10 -19.60 -9.67
C ILE A 31 -3.90 -20.51 -10.59
N ASN A 32 -4.13 -20.09 -11.84
CA ASN A 32 -4.95 -20.87 -12.76
C ASN A 32 -4.35 -22.26 -13.05
N ALA A 33 -3.03 -22.44 -12.89
CA ALA A 33 -2.37 -23.72 -13.05
C ALA A 33 -2.62 -24.71 -11.88
N GLY A 34 -2.99 -24.21 -10.70
CA GLY A 34 -3.14 -25.02 -9.48
C GLY A 34 -4.52 -24.96 -8.82
N ILE A 35 -5.43 -24.12 -9.32
CA ILE A 35 -6.71 -23.85 -8.65
C ILE A 35 -7.62 -25.07 -8.58
N ASP A 36 -7.64 -25.90 -9.63
CA ASP A 36 -8.43 -27.15 -9.65
C ASP A 36 -7.99 -28.13 -8.55
N GLN A 37 -6.69 -28.15 -8.22
CA GLN A 37 -6.14 -28.97 -7.15
C GLN A 37 -6.41 -28.35 -5.78
N PHE A 38 -6.34 -27.02 -5.68
CA PHE A 38 -6.63 -26.28 -4.45
C PHE A 38 -8.09 -26.43 -4.00
N GLU A 39 -9.05 -26.39 -4.94
CA GLU A 39 -10.49 -26.47 -4.62
C GLU A 39 -10.93 -27.83 -4.06
N VAL A 40 -10.20 -28.91 -4.39
CA VAL A 40 -10.51 -30.27 -3.90
C VAL A 40 -9.74 -30.66 -2.64
N MET A 41 -8.79 -29.83 -2.20
CA MET A 41 -8.04 -30.02 -0.96
C MET A 41 -8.92 -29.74 0.26
N SER A 42 -8.63 -30.43 1.36
CA SER A 42 -9.26 -30.11 2.65
C SER A 42 -8.83 -28.73 3.14
N ASP A 43 -9.63 -28.12 4.03
CA ASP A 43 -9.32 -26.81 4.60
C ASP A 43 -7.89 -26.74 5.16
N GLU A 44 -7.45 -27.76 5.88
CA GLU A 44 -6.11 -27.83 6.48
C GLU A 44 -5.00 -27.81 5.42
N GLU A 45 -5.16 -28.56 4.33
CA GLU A 45 -4.19 -28.64 3.24
C GLU A 45 -4.17 -27.35 2.40
N GLN A 46 -5.28 -26.62 2.33
CA GLN A 46 -5.33 -25.32 1.65
C GLN A 46 -4.43 -24.27 2.33
N PHE A 47 -4.26 -24.32 3.67
CA PHE A 47 -3.36 -23.39 4.38
C PHE A 47 -1.88 -23.65 4.10
N GLU A 48 -1.53 -24.89 3.81
CA GLU A 48 -0.15 -25.27 3.43
C GLU A 48 0.11 -25.09 1.93
N SER A 49 -0.91 -24.66 1.17
CA SER A 49 -0.78 -24.50 -0.27
C SER A 49 0.12 -23.31 -0.63
N THR A 50 1.11 -23.59 -1.48
CA THR A 50 2.08 -22.60 -1.96
C THR A 50 1.60 -21.87 -3.22
N ILE A 51 0.36 -22.10 -3.66
CA ILE A 51 -0.19 -21.54 -4.91
C ILE A 51 -0.22 -20.00 -4.90
N PHE A 52 -0.36 -19.40 -3.72
CA PHE A 52 -0.39 -17.94 -3.54
C PHE A 52 0.98 -17.34 -3.20
N ASP A 53 1.99 -18.16 -2.87
CA ASP A 53 3.29 -17.71 -2.36
C ASP A 53 3.99 -16.78 -3.33
N PHE A 54 3.88 -17.02 -4.63
CA PHE A 54 4.49 -16.14 -5.63
C PHE A 54 3.96 -14.70 -5.52
N GLY A 55 2.64 -14.54 -5.47
CA GLY A 55 2.00 -13.22 -5.38
C GLY A 55 2.31 -12.54 -4.06
N LEU A 56 2.23 -13.30 -2.97
CA LEU A 56 2.52 -12.81 -1.62
C LEU A 56 3.97 -12.37 -1.49
N ASN A 57 4.93 -13.22 -1.88
CA ASN A 57 6.35 -12.91 -1.81
C ASN A 57 6.71 -11.75 -2.74
N ALA A 58 6.19 -11.72 -3.97
CA ALA A 58 6.42 -10.61 -4.89
C ALA A 58 5.94 -9.28 -4.32
N ALA A 59 4.76 -9.26 -3.70
CA ALA A 59 4.23 -8.07 -3.03
C ALA A 59 5.10 -7.64 -1.85
N ILE A 60 5.47 -8.59 -0.97
CA ILE A 60 6.33 -8.32 0.19
C ILE A 60 7.67 -7.71 -0.25
N TYR A 61 8.36 -8.33 -1.22
CA TYR A 61 9.64 -7.81 -1.70
C TYR A 61 9.51 -6.43 -2.34
N LEU A 62 8.46 -6.21 -3.15
CA LEU A 62 8.19 -4.89 -3.74
C LEU A 62 7.96 -3.83 -2.68
N VAL A 63 7.16 -4.13 -1.66
CA VAL A 63 6.87 -3.20 -0.56
C VAL A 63 8.16 -2.87 0.20
N ILE A 64 8.98 -3.86 0.53
CA ILE A 64 10.25 -3.66 1.23
C ILE A 64 11.20 -2.78 0.41
N ILE A 65 11.38 -3.07 -0.88
CA ILE A 65 12.25 -2.29 -1.78
C ILE A 65 11.74 -0.85 -1.90
N CYS A 66 10.44 -0.68 -2.12
CA CYS A 66 9.81 0.64 -2.20
C CYS A 66 9.96 1.42 -0.91
N ALA A 67 9.79 0.79 0.25
CA ALA A 67 9.96 1.42 1.55
C ALA A 67 11.41 1.89 1.76
N ILE A 68 12.40 1.05 1.43
CA ILE A 68 13.83 1.40 1.53
C ILE A 68 14.17 2.58 0.62
N ILE A 69 13.75 2.52 -0.65
CA ILE A 69 13.99 3.58 -1.64
C ILE A 69 13.31 4.87 -1.20
N ALA A 70 12.04 4.81 -0.79
CA ALA A 70 11.28 5.98 -0.34
C ALA A 70 11.93 6.64 0.89
N ALA A 71 12.35 5.84 1.87
CA ALA A 71 13.05 6.34 3.05
C ALA A 71 14.40 6.99 2.67
N ALA A 72 15.21 6.31 1.83
CA ALA A 72 16.51 6.82 1.41
C ALA A 72 16.38 8.16 0.65
N PHE A 73 15.47 8.23 -0.33
CA PHE A 73 15.24 9.47 -1.09
C PHE A 73 14.57 10.55 -0.24
N GLY A 74 13.64 10.17 0.65
CA GLY A 74 12.99 11.10 1.57
C GLY A 74 13.98 11.79 2.49
N ILE A 75 14.87 11.02 3.14
CA ILE A 75 15.92 11.55 4.00
C ILE A 75 16.91 12.39 3.19
N TRP A 76 17.33 11.90 2.01
CA TRP A 76 18.27 12.61 1.16
C TRP A 76 17.74 13.97 0.70
N PHE A 77 16.46 14.06 0.32
CA PHE A 77 15.82 15.30 -0.10
C PHE A 77 15.63 16.27 1.08
N LEU A 78 15.24 15.75 2.25
CA LEU A 78 15.11 16.52 3.48
C LEU A 78 16.42 17.23 3.87
N VAL A 79 17.56 16.51 3.78
CA VAL A 79 18.87 17.04 4.14
C VAL A 79 19.38 18.07 3.12
N ARG A 80 19.21 17.83 1.82
CA ARG A 80 19.76 18.71 0.77
C ARG A 80 18.91 19.94 0.49
N GLU A 81 17.58 19.82 0.63
CA GLU A 81 16.65 20.91 0.31
C GLU A 81 15.57 21.10 1.42
N PRO A 82 15.96 21.45 2.66
CA PRO A 82 15.02 21.52 3.78
C PRO A 82 13.92 22.58 3.56
N LYS A 83 14.25 23.72 2.93
CA LYS A 83 13.28 24.79 2.64
C LYS A 83 12.22 24.37 1.62
N LYS A 84 12.57 23.54 0.63
CA LYS A 84 11.61 23.02 -0.35
C LYS A 84 10.83 21.82 0.18
N SER A 85 11.38 21.14 1.19
CA SER A 85 10.77 19.99 1.85
C SER A 85 9.66 20.35 2.84
N VAL A 86 9.42 21.63 3.12
CA VAL A 86 8.40 22.07 4.10
C VAL A 86 7.01 21.50 3.79
N LYS A 87 6.60 21.45 2.52
CA LYS A 87 5.32 20.86 2.12
C LYS A 87 5.27 19.35 2.37
N PHE A 88 6.37 18.66 2.12
CA PHE A 88 6.50 17.23 2.41
C PHE A 88 6.44 16.96 3.92
N ILE A 89 7.18 17.73 4.72
CA ILE A 89 7.18 17.63 6.19
C ILE A 89 5.77 17.88 6.74
N ALA A 90 5.10 18.94 6.27
CA ALA A 90 3.73 19.25 6.69
C ALA A 90 2.75 18.11 6.34
N GLY A 91 2.86 17.54 5.14
CA GLY A 91 2.07 16.38 4.74
C GLY A 91 2.35 15.15 5.62
N LEU A 92 3.62 14.85 5.90
CA LEU A 92 4.02 13.74 6.75
C LEU A 92 3.49 13.90 8.18
N ILE A 93 3.57 15.10 8.75
CA ILE A 93 3.01 15.41 10.07
C ILE A 93 1.49 15.20 10.08
N ALA A 94 0.77 15.64 9.05
CA ALA A 94 -0.67 15.43 8.96
C ALA A 94 -1.02 13.94 8.92
N VAL A 95 -0.30 13.14 8.12
CA VAL A 95 -0.47 11.68 8.08
C VAL A 95 -0.17 11.04 9.43
N LEU A 96 0.90 11.46 10.12
CA LEU A 96 1.25 10.95 11.44
C LEU A 96 0.17 11.27 12.48
N ILE A 97 -0.39 12.49 12.47
CA ILE A 97 -1.45 12.88 13.40
C ILE A 97 -2.70 12.03 13.16
N ILE A 98 -3.15 11.90 11.90
CA ILE A 98 -4.31 11.09 11.55
C ILE A 98 -4.05 9.60 11.87
N GLY A 99 -2.86 9.11 11.56
CA GLY A 99 -2.42 7.74 11.86
C GLY A 99 -2.42 7.43 13.36
N LEU A 100 -1.93 8.36 14.19
CA LEU A 100 -1.95 8.20 15.65
C LEU A 100 -3.37 8.23 16.22
N ILE A 101 -4.23 9.11 15.70
CA ILE A 101 -5.64 9.16 16.11
C ILE A 101 -6.33 7.85 15.74
N THR A 102 -6.25 7.44 14.48
CA THR A 102 -6.88 6.20 14.01
C THR A 102 -6.32 4.97 14.71
N TYR A 103 -5.02 4.92 15.00
CA TYR A 103 -4.42 3.84 15.79
C TYR A 103 -4.93 3.84 17.23
N SER A 104 -5.07 5.00 17.87
CA SER A 104 -5.62 5.07 19.23
C SER A 104 -7.07 4.58 19.31
N THR A 105 -7.86 4.84 18.27
CA THR A 105 -9.27 4.44 18.17
C THR A 105 -9.48 3.10 17.47
N ALA A 106 -8.42 2.49 16.92
CA ALA A 106 -8.53 1.23 16.19
C ALA A 106 -8.83 0.09 17.15
N ASP A 107 -9.85 -0.67 16.79
CA ASP A 107 -10.19 -1.95 17.38
C ASP A 107 -9.23 -3.02 16.82
N SER A 108 -8.75 -3.91 17.69
CA SER A 108 -7.91 -5.05 17.30
C SER A 108 -8.72 -6.14 16.60
N GLY A 109 -10.06 -6.10 16.68
CA GLY A 109 -10.95 -7.05 16.00
C GLY A 109 -11.10 -8.39 16.73
N PHE A 110 -10.43 -8.56 17.88
CA PHE A 110 -10.45 -9.75 18.72
C PHE A 110 -11.77 -9.95 19.49
N ASP A 111 -12.62 -8.92 19.56
CA ASP A 111 -13.97 -9.02 20.15
C ASP A 111 -15.08 -9.10 19.09
N THR A 112 -14.71 -9.23 17.81
CA THR A 112 -15.65 -9.18 16.66
C THR A 112 -15.75 -10.51 15.93
N ALA A 113 -16.60 -10.58 14.88
CA ALA A 113 -16.71 -11.75 14.01
C ALA A 113 -15.38 -12.19 13.34
N MET A 114 -14.35 -11.35 13.39
CA MET A 114 -13.02 -11.64 12.88
C MET A 114 -12.09 -12.32 13.90
N ALA A 115 -12.47 -12.42 15.18
CA ALA A 115 -11.63 -12.98 16.25
C ALA A 115 -11.13 -14.40 15.94
N ALA A 116 -12.04 -15.28 15.52
CA ALA A 116 -11.72 -16.65 15.15
C ALA A 116 -10.78 -16.73 13.93
N THR A 117 -10.80 -15.72 13.06
CA THR A 117 -9.88 -15.63 11.90
C THR A 117 -8.51 -15.11 12.34
N LEU A 118 -8.47 -14.10 13.20
CA LEU A 118 -7.23 -13.54 13.75
C LEU A 118 -6.45 -14.58 14.58
N GLU A 119 -7.15 -15.35 15.41
CA GLU A 119 -6.57 -16.47 16.16
C GLU A 119 -6.10 -17.59 15.22
N ARG A 120 -6.88 -17.94 14.18
CA ARG A 120 -6.51 -18.96 13.19
C ARG A 120 -5.21 -18.62 12.45
N PHE A 121 -4.92 -17.34 12.25
CA PHE A 121 -3.71 -16.87 11.55
C PHE A 121 -2.59 -16.40 12.49
N ASP A 122 -2.71 -16.61 13.80
CA ASP A 122 -1.74 -16.18 14.82
C ASP A 122 -1.37 -14.68 14.70
N ILE A 123 -2.34 -13.86 14.27
CA ILE A 123 -2.13 -12.42 14.09
C ILE A 123 -2.23 -11.77 15.45
N THR A 124 -1.14 -11.17 15.94
CA THR A 124 -1.17 -10.46 17.22
C THR A 124 -2.11 -9.24 17.17
N GLU A 125 -2.73 -8.91 18.31
CA GLU A 125 -3.60 -7.73 18.45
C GLU A 125 -2.94 -6.45 17.93
N GLY A 126 -1.64 -6.27 18.19
CA GLY A 126 -0.89 -5.12 17.71
C GLY A 126 -0.78 -5.04 16.19
N VAL A 127 -0.61 -6.18 15.51
CA VAL A 127 -0.53 -6.25 14.04
C VAL A 127 -1.90 -5.93 13.44
N SER A 128 -2.96 -6.56 13.95
CA SER A 128 -4.34 -6.32 13.49
C SER A 128 -4.72 -4.85 13.66
N LYS A 129 -4.46 -4.28 14.84
CA LYS A 129 -4.74 -2.87 15.14
C LYS A 129 -3.97 -1.91 14.22
N PHE A 130 -2.71 -2.22 13.92
CA PHE A 130 -1.90 -1.43 13.00
C PHE A 130 -2.44 -1.46 11.57
N VAL A 131 -2.84 -2.63 11.08
CA VAL A 131 -3.45 -2.80 9.75
C VAL A 131 -4.77 -2.02 9.66
N SER A 132 -5.66 -2.18 10.65
CA SER A 132 -6.94 -1.48 10.72
C SER A 132 -6.79 0.04 10.76
N ALA A 133 -5.82 0.54 11.54
CA ALA A 133 -5.49 1.96 11.61
C ALA A 133 -4.95 2.49 10.26
N GLY A 134 -4.08 1.73 9.61
CA GLY A 134 -3.52 2.07 8.30
C GLY A 134 -4.58 2.14 7.21
N LEU A 135 -5.51 1.17 7.19
CA LEU A 135 -6.64 1.15 6.26
C LEU A 135 -7.55 2.36 6.48
N THR A 136 -7.94 2.62 7.72
CA THR A 136 -8.82 3.75 8.08
C THR A 136 -8.17 5.10 7.74
N THR A 137 -6.88 5.26 8.04
CA THR A 137 -6.11 6.46 7.65
C THR A 137 -6.13 6.67 6.14
N THR A 138 -5.94 5.60 5.37
CA THR A 138 -5.95 5.66 3.91
C THR A 138 -7.32 6.08 3.38
N LEU A 139 -8.40 5.54 3.94
CA LEU A 139 -9.77 5.92 3.57
C LEU A 139 -10.08 7.38 3.88
N ILE A 140 -9.66 7.87 5.06
CA ILE A 140 -9.83 9.28 5.43
C ILE A 140 -9.09 10.19 4.45
N LEU A 141 -7.81 9.91 4.18
CA LEU A 141 -7.01 10.70 3.24
C LEU A 141 -7.55 10.64 1.82
N GLY A 142 -8.01 9.46 1.37
CA GLY A 142 -8.67 9.29 0.08
C GLY A 142 -9.96 10.11 -0.02
N GLY A 143 -10.77 10.14 1.04
CA GLY A 143 -11.96 10.97 1.12
C GLY A 143 -11.64 12.47 1.08
N ILE A 144 -10.64 12.92 1.83
CA ILE A 144 -10.16 14.31 1.80
C ILE A 144 -9.66 14.67 0.40
N ALA A 145 -8.93 13.78 -0.27
CA ALA A 145 -8.44 14.00 -1.62
C ALA A 145 -9.61 14.15 -2.63
N ALA A 146 -10.59 13.26 -2.57
CA ALA A 146 -11.79 13.34 -3.42
C ALA A 146 -12.57 14.64 -3.20
N LEU A 147 -12.79 15.04 -1.95
CA LEU A 147 -13.45 16.31 -1.63
C LEU A 147 -12.64 17.53 -2.11
N SER A 148 -11.31 17.49 -1.95
CA SER A 148 -10.42 18.57 -2.39
C SER A 148 -10.49 18.79 -3.90
N ILE A 149 -10.66 17.71 -4.68
CA ILE A 149 -10.86 17.81 -6.14
C ILE A 149 -12.16 18.56 -6.44
N ILE A 150 -13.28 18.19 -5.81
CA ILE A 150 -14.57 18.85 -6.03
C ILE A 150 -14.51 20.33 -5.68
N VAL A 151 -13.92 20.67 -4.52
CA VAL A 151 -13.78 22.06 -4.07
C VAL A 151 -12.90 22.87 -5.03
N ALA A 152 -11.81 22.27 -5.54
CA ALA A 152 -10.93 22.93 -6.49
C ALA A 152 -11.63 23.24 -7.81
N GLU A 153 -12.45 22.32 -8.34
CA GLU A 153 -13.25 22.52 -9.54
C GLU A 153 -14.26 23.67 -9.34
N VAL A 154 -15.03 23.65 -8.24
CA VAL A 154 -16.01 24.71 -7.94
C VAL A 154 -15.33 26.07 -7.79
N TYR A 155 -14.20 26.14 -7.08
CA TYR A 155 -13.46 27.39 -6.91
C TYR A 155 -12.94 27.95 -8.25
N ASN A 156 -12.43 27.08 -9.13
CA ASN A 156 -11.96 27.49 -10.44
C ASN A 156 -13.10 27.97 -11.34
N LEU A 157 -14.30 27.40 -11.23
CA LEU A 157 -15.49 27.84 -11.95
C LEU A 157 -16.02 29.20 -11.48
N ILE A 158 -15.82 29.57 -10.21
CA ILE A 158 -16.23 30.88 -9.67
C ILE A 158 -15.21 31.98 -10.02
N LYS A 159 -13.95 31.60 -10.19
CA LYS A 159 -12.86 32.53 -10.50
C LYS A 159 -12.75 32.85 -12.00
N ASN A 160 -13.26 31.97 -12.88
CA ASN A 160 -13.45 32.22 -14.31
C ASN A 160 -14.81 32.89 -14.57
#